data_AF-A0AAU2NNA0-F1
#
_entry.id   AF-A0AAU2NNA0-F1
#
_cell.length_a   1.000
_cell.length_b   1.000
_cell.length_c   1.000
_cell.angle_alpha   90.00
_cell.angle_beta   90.00
_cell.angle_gamma   90.00
#
_symmetry.space_group_name_H-M   'P 1'
#
loop_
_entity.id
_entity.type
_entity.pdbx_description
1 polymer ?
#
loop_
_entity_poly.entity_id
_entity_poly.type
_entity_poly.pdbx_seq_one_letter_code
_entity_poly.pdbx_strand_id
1 'polypeptide(L)' 'MAARKRPTAPMPAPCQPCEGTGQITEAVYTGRGARRRRLAEQEATCLDCLGSGIALEVNR' A
#
# COMPACT_ATOMS: atom_id res chain seq x y z
N MET A 1 13.23 -42.65 10.68
CA MET A 1 13.52 -41.73 9.55
C MET A 1 13.24 -40.31 10.01
N ALA A 2 14.22 -39.40 9.97
CA ALA A 2 14.01 -38.01 10.38
C ALA A 2 13.24 -37.25 9.27
N ALA A 3 12.18 -36.54 9.63
CA ALA A 3 11.43 -35.70 8.68
C ALA A 3 12.30 -34.52 8.22
N ARG A 4 12.49 -34.36 6.91
CA ARG A 4 13.16 -33.19 6.35
C ARG A 4 12.27 -31.96 6.55
N LYS A 5 12.78 -30.92 7.22
CA LYS A 5 12.13 -29.61 7.30
C LYS A 5 12.05 -29.04 5.88
N ARG A 6 10.83 -28.74 5.43
CA ARG A 6 10.61 -28.01 4.18
C ARG A 6 10.95 -26.55 4.42
N PRO A 7 11.78 -25.90 3.58
CA PRO A 7 12.03 -24.47 3.72
C PRO A 7 10.71 -23.71 3.52
N THR A 8 10.41 -22.79 4.45
CA THR A 8 9.30 -21.86 4.31
C THR A 8 9.64 -20.88 3.20
N ALA A 9 8.72 -20.67 2.26
CA ALA A 9 8.89 -19.64 1.25
C ALA A 9 9.02 -18.26 1.94
N PRO A 10 9.89 -17.37 1.45
CA PRO A 10 9.98 -16.02 1.97
C PRO A 10 8.62 -15.33 1.81
N MET A 11 8.16 -14.67 2.87
CA MET A 11 6.96 -13.85 2.80
C MET A 11 7.26 -12.63 1.90
N PRO A 12 6.31 -12.22 1.04
CA PRO A 12 6.47 -11.02 0.24
C PRO A 12 6.66 -9.81 1.17
N ALA A 13 7.58 -8.93 0.80
CA ALA A 13 7.87 -7.74 1.60
C ALA A 13 6.63 -6.81 1.63
N PRO A 14 6.35 -6.15 2.76
CA PRO A 14 5.26 -5.17 2.83
C PRO A 14 5.59 -3.96 1.95
N CYS A 15 4.57 -3.43 1.30
CA CYS A 15 4.63 -2.17 0.58
C CYS A 15 4.96 -1.05 1.57
N GLN A 16 6.10 -0.37 1.38
CA GLN A 16 6.57 0.67 2.30
C GLN A 16 5.64 1.88 2.36
N PRO A 17 5.13 2.44 1.23
CA PRO A 17 4.22 3.58 1.26
C PRO A 17 2.95 3.43 2.11
N CYS A 18 2.38 2.23 2.18
CA CYS A 18 1.17 1.95 2.97
C CYS A 18 1.43 1.00 4.14
N GLU A 19 2.69 0.68 4.45
CA GLU A 19 3.08 -0.21 5.54
C GLU A 19 2.34 -1.56 5.59
N GLY A 20 2.00 -2.12 4.43
CA GLY A 20 1.28 -3.39 4.36
C GLY A 20 -0.24 -3.33 4.40
N THR A 21 -0.86 -2.16 4.62
CA THR A 21 -2.33 -2.05 4.74
C THR A 21 -3.06 -2.11 3.40
N GLY A 22 -2.39 -1.73 2.31
CA GLY A 22 -3.00 -1.53 0.99
C GLY A 22 -3.76 -0.20 0.87
N GLN A 23 -3.78 0.62 1.91
CA GLN A 23 -4.52 1.89 1.94
C GLN A 23 -3.67 3.03 2.51
N ILE A 24 -3.95 4.25 2.06
CA ILE A 24 -3.32 5.48 2.51
C ILE A 24 -4.39 6.49 2.90
N THR A 25 -4.05 7.39 3.82
CA THR A 25 -4.90 8.52 4.16
C THR A 25 -4.63 9.68 3.21
N GLU A 26 -5.64 10.11 2.46
CA GLU A 26 -5.55 11.23 1.54
C GLU A 26 -6.44 12.39 2.00
N ALA A 27 -5.96 13.63 1.86
CA ALA A 27 -6.75 14.82 2.11
C ALA A 27 -7.68 15.13 0.92
N VAL A 28 -8.97 15.24 1.20
CA VAL A 28 -9.96 15.67 0.20
C VAL A 28 -10.04 17.19 0.19
N TYR A 29 -10.01 17.77 -1.00
CA TYR A 29 -10.13 19.22 -1.20
C TYR A 29 -11.33 19.56 -2.08
N THR A 30 -12.04 20.63 -1.74
CA THR A 30 -13.14 21.18 -2.55
C THR A 30 -12.77 22.53 -3.13
N GLY A 31 -13.49 22.95 -4.17
CA GLY A 31 -13.20 24.18 -4.92
C GLY A 31 -12.23 23.95 -6.08
N ARG A 32 -11.86 25.02 -6.79
CA ARG A 32 -11.00 24.97 -7.99
C ARG A 32 -9.84 25.94 -7.89
N GLY A 33 -8.71 25.59 -8.52
CA GLY A 33 -7.50 26.41 -8.56
C GLY A 33 -7.03 26.84 -7.17
N ALA A 34 -6.62 28.11 -7.04
CA ALA A 34 -6.16 28.68 -5.77
C ALA A 34 -7.23 28.78 -4.66
N ARG A 35 -8.51 28.52 -4.98
CA ARG A 35 -9.60 28.53 -3.99
C ARG A 35 -9.86 27.15 -3.39
N ARG A 36 -8.99 26.16 -3.64
CA ARG A 36 -9.12 24.83 -3.03
C ARG A 36 -8.99 24.92 -1.51
N ARG A 37 -9.88 24.25 -0.79
CA ARG A 37 -9.87 24.13 0.67
C ARG A 37 -9.91 22.67 1.08
N ARG A 38 -9.11 22.31 2.09
CA ARG A 38 -9.13 20.97 2.68
C ARG A 38 -10.47 20.78 3.39
N LEU A 39 -11.16 19.70 3.08
CA LEU A 39 -12.48 19.39 3.62
C LEU A 39 -12.42 18.24 4.63
N ALA A 40 -11.72 17.16 4.26
CA ALA A 40 -11.72 15.92 5.02
C ALA A 40 -10.44 15.11 4.77
N GLU A 41 -10.32 14.01 5.49
CA GLU A 41 -9.41 12.90 5.19
C GLU A 41 -10.25 11.70 4.72
N GLN A 42 -9.76 10.95 3.76
CA GLN A 42 -10.37 9.72 3.26
C GLN A 42 -9.33 8.61 3.17
N GLU A 43 -9.75 7.38 3.37
CA GLU A 43 -8.95 6.23 2.99
C GLU A 43 -8.99 6.08 1.46
N ALA A 44 -7.82 5.92 0.87
CA ALA A 44 -7.64 5.70 -0.56
C ALA A 44 -6.78 4.46 -0.78
N THR A 45 -7.03 3.74 -1.88
CA THR A 45 -6.21 2.61 -2.27
C THR A 45 -4.77 3.05 -2.53
N CYS A 46 -3.80 2.35 -1.94
CA CYS A 46 -2.39 2.59 -2.21
C CYS A 46 -2.08 2.18 -3.64
N LEU A 47 -1.71 3.15 -4.48
CA LEU A 47 -1.46 2.93 -5.90
C LEU A 47 -0.11 2.29 -6.19
N ASP A 48 0.84 2.34 -5.25
CA ASP A 48 2.14 1.68 -5.39
C ASP A 48 2.04 0.15 -5.30
N CYS A 49 1.08 -0.35 -4.53
CA CYS A 49 0.80 -1.79 -4.40
C CYS A 49 -0.55 -2.22 -4.96
N LEU A 50 -1.30 -1.29 -5.56
CA LEU A 50 -2.66 -1.50 -6.08
C LEU A 50 -3.60 -2.12 -5.03
N GLY A 51 -3.46 -1.71 -3.77
CA GLY A 51 -4.28 -2.21 -2.66
C GLY A 51 -3.88 -3.56 -2.08
N SER A 52 -2.83 -4.21 -2.60
CA SER A 52 -2.42 -5.53 -2.13
C SER A 52 -1.67 -5.52 -0.79
N GLY A 53 -1.11 -4.38 -0.39
CA GLY A 53 -0.24 -4.26 0.78
C GLY A 53 1.14 -4.91 0.60
N ILE A 54 1.40 -5.63 -0.48
CA ILE A 54 2.71 -6.22 -0.77
C ILE A 54 3.48 -5.34 -1.75
N ALA A 55 4.79 -5.29 -1.60
CA ALA A 55 5.65 -4.63 -2.56
C ALA A 55 5.49 -5.34 -3.92
N LEU A 56 5.12 -4.58 -4.96
CA LEU A 56 5.13 -5.12 -6.31
C LEU A 56 6.57 -5.36 -6.72
N GLU A 57 6.88 -6.58 -7.15
CA GLU A 57 8.14 -6.87 -7.83
C GLU A 57 8.09 -6.20 -9.21
N VAL A 58 8.45 -4.92 -9.24
CA VAL A 58 8.61 -4.18 -10.48
C VAL A 58 9.89 -4.69 -11.13
N ASN A 59 9.77 -5.67 -12.03
CA ASN A 59 10.84 -6.01 -12.98
C ASN A 59 11.19 -4.73 -13.76
N ARG A 60 12.29 -4.08 -13.38
CA ARG A 60 12.85 -2.90 -14.04
C ARG A 60 14.27 -3.20 -14.46
#